data_AF-A0A935RQG8-F1
#
_entry.id   AF-A0A935RQG8-F1
#
_cell.length_a   1.000
_cell.length_b   1.000
_cell.length_c   1.000
_cell.angle_alpha   90.00
_cell.angle_beta   90.00
_cell.angle_gamma   90.00
#
_symmetry.space_group_name_H-M   'P 1'
#
loop_
_entity.id
_entity.type
_entity.pdbx_description
1 polymer ?
#
loop_
_entity_poly.entity_id
_entity_poly.type
_entity_poly.pdbx_seq_one_letter_code
_entity_poly.pdbx_strand_id
1 'polypeptide(L)' 'MFILIGKESGATITEMSRIVGLDQSNAGRRFDAARQKCKTDPEFESTWKKVQEQYKQRIALSHV' A
#
# COMPACT_ATOMS: atom_id res chain seq x y z
N MET A 1 3.65 0.30 4.24
CA MET A 1 2.91 1.36 3.51
C MET A 1 2.69 0.99 2.04
N PHE A 2 3.73 0.74 1.24
CA PHE A 2 3.58 0.33 -0.18
C PHE A 2 2.71 -0.92 -0.40
N ILE A 3 2.84 -1.94 0.48
CA ILE A 3 2.01 -3.15 0.43
C ILE A 3 0.51 -2.83 0.58
N LEU A 4 0.16 -1.86 1.44
CA LEU A 4 -1.21 -1.44 1.68
C LEU A 4 -1.75 -0.66 0.46
N ILE A 5 -0.99 0.30 -0.05
CA ILE A 5 -1.37 1.12 -1.22
C ILE A 5 -1.59 0.24 -2.45
N GLY A 6 -0.67 -0.67 -2.75
CA GLY A 6 -0.78 -1.55 -3.92
C GLY A 6 -2.00 -2.47 -3.83
N LYS A 7 -2.25 -3.06 -2.64
CA LYS A 7 -3.44 -3.92 -2.42
C LYS A 7 -4.76 -3.17 -2.55
N GLU A 8 -4.85 -1.97 -1.99
CA GLU A 8 -6.05 -1.11 -2.10
C GLU A 8 -6.22 -0.55 -3.53
N SER A 9 -5.14 -0.50 -4.32
CA SER A 9 -5.17 -0.13 -5.73
C SER A 9 -5.45 -1.33 -6.66
N GLY A 10 -5.75 -2.51 -6.10
CA GLY A 10 -6.17 -3.70 -6.84
C GLY A 10 -5.09 -4.75 -7.11
N ALA A 11 -3.83 -4.52 -6.72
CA ALA A 11 -2.78 -5.52 -6.91
C ALA A 11 -3.04 -6.79 -6.08
N THR A 12 -2.77 -7.95 -6.65
CA THR A 12 -2.82 -9.24 -5.93
C THR A 12 -1.65 -9.38 -4.96
N ILE A 13 -1.76 -10.28 -3.97
CA ILE A 13 -0.63 -10.60 -3.07
C ILE A 13 0.56 -11.15 -3.86
N THR A 14 0.31 -11.88 -4.94
CA THR A 14 1.35 -12.37 -5.85
C THR A 14 2.10 -11.23 -6.52
N GLU A 15 1.40 -10.25 -7.10
CA GLU A 15 2.04 -9.08 -7.70
C GLU A 15 2.80 -8.27 -6.65
N MET A 16 2.21 -8.07 -5.47
CA MET A 16 2.89 -7.38 -4.37
C MET A 16 4.14 -8.11 -3.91
N SER A 17 4.11 -9.44 -3.82
CA SER A 17 5.28 -10.26 -3.45
C SER A 17 6.44 -10.03 -4.41
N ARG A 18 6.15 -9.91 -5.72
CA ARG A 18 7.14 -9.59 -6.76
C ARG A 18 7.67 -8.16 -6.64
N ILE A 19 6.77 -7.18 -6.47
CA ILE A 19 7.14 -5.75 -6.37
C ILE A 19 8.05 -5.49 -5.16
N VAL A 20 7.76 -6.12 -4.03
CA VAL A 20 8.47 -5.88 -2.77
C VAL A 20 9.59 -6.89 -2.50
N GLY A 21 9.82 -7.85 -3.41
CA GLY A 21 10.87 -8.85 -3.30
C GLY A 21 10.71 -9.79 -2.09
N LEU A 22 9.47 -10.14 -1.73
CA LEU A 22 9.15 -11.05 -0.62
C LEU A 22 8.42 -12.29 -1.15
N ASP A 23 8.43 -13.38 -0.39
CA ASP A 23 7.48 -14.46 -0.63
C ASP A 23 6.05 -14.01 -0.29
N GLN A 24 5.07 -14.74 -0.84
CA GLN A 24 3.65 -14.38 -0.71
C GLN A 24 3.17 -14.40 0.74
N SER A 25 3.69 -15.31 1.58
CA SER A 25 3.29 -15.41 2.98
C SER A 25 3.78 -14.19 3.78
N ASN A 26 5.03 -13.77 3.57
CA ASN A 26 5.58 -12.56 4.18
C ASN A 26 4.93 -11.29 3.64
N ALA A 27 4.61 -11.23 2.34
CA ALA A 27 3.85 -10.12 1.77
C ALA A 27 2.45 -10.01 2.39
N GLY A 28 1.76 -11.14 2.57
CA GLY A 28 0.46 -11.23 3.26
C GLY A 28 0.53 -10.75 4.71
N ARG A 29 1.45 -11.29 5.52
CA ARG A 29 1.63 -10.87 6.92
C ARG A 29 1.92 -9.37 7.05
N ARG A 30 2.74 -8.81 6.16
CA ARG A 30 3.02 -7.37 6.14
C ARG A 30 1.82 -6.54 5.71
N PHE A 31 0.97 -7.05 4.83
CA PHE A 31 -0.30 -6.41 4.51
C PHE A 31 -1.21 -6.36 5.73
N ASP A 32 -1.41 -7.50 6.41
CA ASP A 32 -2.28 -7.57 7.59
C ASP A 32 -1.77 -6.69 8.72
N ALA A 33 -0.46 -6.70 8.99
CA ALA A 33 0.16 -5.83 9.99
C ALA A 33 0.01 -4.34 9.63
N ALA A 34 0.20 -3.97 8.36
CA ALA A 34 0.00 -2.59 7.91
C ALA A 34 -1.46 -2.16 8.00
N ARG A 35 -2.40 -3.06 7.68
CA ARG A 35 -3.84 -2.81 7.78
C ARG A 35 -4.28 -2.65 9.23
N GLN A 36 -3.77 -3.49 10.12
CA GLN A 36 -4.04 -3.38 11.55
C GLN A 36 -3.48 -2.07 12.10
N LYS A 37 -2.23 -1.73 11.76
CA LYS A 37 -1.61 -0.47 12.17
C LYS A 37 -2.41 0.75 11.70
N CYS A 38 -2.94 0.71 10.47
CA CYS A 38 -3.79 1.78 9.94
C CYS A 38 -5.08 1.99 10.74
N LYS A 39 -5.57 0.98 11.45
CA LYS A 39 -6.77 1.10 12.31
C LYS A 39 -6.44 1.61 13.71
N THR A 40 -5.23 1.35 14.19
CA THR A 40 -4.85 1.61 15.59
C THR A 40 -3.98 2.86 15.76
N ASP A 41 -3.38 3.36 14.69
CA ASP A 41 -2.42 4.47 14.69
C ASP A 41 -2.92 5.58 13.74
N PRO A 42 -3.54 6.65 14.29
CA PRO A 42 -4.07 7.76 13.49
C PRO A 42 -3.01 8.53 12.70
N GLU A 43 -1.77 8.59 13.19
CA GLU A 43 -0.66 9.26 12.49
C GLU A 43 -0.25 8.44 11.26
N PHE A 44 -0.20 7.12 11.41
CA PHE A 44 0.03 6.20 10.30
C PHE A 44 -1.09 6.28 9.26
N GLU A 45 -2.35 6.33 9.68
CA GLU A 45 -3.49 6.49 8.79
C GLU A 45 -3.41 7.80 7.99
N SER A 46 -3.13 8.92 8.67
CA SER A 46 -2.98 10.24 8.05
C SER A 46 -1.86 10.26 7.02
N THR A 47 -0.70 9.69 7.37
CA THR A 47 0.45 9.57 6.47
C THR A 47 0.12 8.71 5.25
N TRP A 48 -0.54 7.57 5.45
CA TRP A 48 -0.97 6.70 4.35
C TRP A 48 -1.92 7.42 3.38
N LYS A 49 -2.92 8.14 3.89
CA LYS A 49 -3.84 8.96 3.08
C LYS A 49 -3.11 10.02 2.26
N LYS A 50 -2.16 10.74 2.86
CA LYS A 50 -1.33 11.75 2.16
C LYS A 50 -0.54 11.13 1.01
N VAL A 51 0.09 9.97 1.23
CA VAL A 51 0.87 9.29 0.19
C VAL A 51 -0.04 8.77 -0.92
N GLN A 52 -1.22 8.24 -0.59
CA GLN A 52 -2.20 7.80 -1.57
C GLN A 52 -2.68 8.97 -2.45
N GLU A 53 -2.93 10.13 -1.85
CA GLU A 53 -3.33 11.34 -2.57
C GLU A 53 -2.23 11.84 -3.53
N GLN A 54 -0.99 11.90 -3.05
CA GLN A 54 0.16 12.26 -3.90
C GLN A 54 0.35 11.28 -5.07
N TYR A 55 0.12 9.98 -4.84
CA TYR A 55 0.20 8.97 -5.88
C TYR A 55 -0.89 9.18 -6.95
N LYS A 56 -2.14 9.43 -6.55
CA LYS A 56 -3.23 9.76 -7.48
C LYS A 56 -2.92 11.01 -8.31
N GLN A 57 -2.39 12.06 -7.67
CA GLN A 57 -2.00 13.29 -8.36
C GLN A 57 -0.89 13.04 -9.40
N ARG A 58 0.13 12.25 -9.06
CA ARG A 58 1.20 11.89 -10.00
C ARG A 58 0.71 11.08 -11.19
N ILE A 59 -0.21 10.13 -10.97
CA ILE A 59 -0.85 9.39 -12.05
C ILE A 59 -1.64 10.34 -12.96
N ALA A 60 -2.42 11.25 -12.38
CA ALA A 60 -3.19 12.22 -13.15
C ALA A 60 -2.31 13.10 -14.03
N LEU A 61 -1.17 13.57 -13.49
CA LEU A 61 -0.18 14.36 -14.25
C LEU A 61 0.56 13.56 -15.33
N SER A 62 0.65 12.23 -15.20
CA SER A 62 1.34 11.37 -16.17
C SER A 62 0.46 10.93 -17.34
N HIS A 63 -0.85 11.19 -17.27
CA HIS A 63 -1.83 10.90 -18.33
C HIS A 63 -2.28 12.17 -19.08
N VAL A 64 -1.54 13.28 -18.95
CA VAL A 64 -1.68 14.54 -19.70
C VAL A 64 -0.52 14.65 -20.67
#